data_AF-A0A397SR69-F1
#
_entry.id   AF-A0A397SR69-F1
#
_cell.length_a   1.000
_cell.length_b   1.000
_cell.length_c   1.000
_cell.angle_alpha   90.00
_cell.angle_beta   90.00
_cell.angle_gamma   90.00
#
_symmetry.space_group_name_H-M   'P 1'
#
loop_
_entity.id
_entity.type
_entity.pdbx_description
1 polymer ?
#
loop_
_entity_poly.entity_id
_entity_poly.type
_entity_poly.pdbx_seq_one_letter_code
_entity_poly.pdbx_strand_id
1 'polypeptide(L)'
;MNSIICIGSSFIQFSLQQEFYNLIMRKCSELNGLVKLIEVQKNLKYFEWRDNFLDNNLTGYPYEEIFLILEKKADSLNNLIIYLKYHFFAHSLLQRIILKFHKLKMLIINEGVLIYKEQPKMLIYPDLKILHIDYITISAASSIIENSGGNLKEILLFKYFKTENNFNEESLNFIRNIYRHCPLVKYLSLLFSPSKEHFTEFEKLLKDQLCKINDGNSIEEDKTIFDIFDVLSYIAPEGYYLL
;
A
#
# COMPACT_ATOMS: atom_id res chain seq x y z
N MET A 1 23.42 -15.72 11.17
CA MET A 1 22.08 -16.21 11.53
C MET A 1 21.66 -15.52 12.81
N ASN A 2 20.70 -14.60 12.72
CA ASN A 2 19.96 -14.01 13.84
C ASN A 2 18.61 -13.56 13.26
N SER A 3 17.78 -14.55 12.94
CA SER A 3 16.41 -14.38 12.47
C SER A 3 15.50 -14.84 13.61
N ILE A 4 15.04 -13.90 14.43
CA ILE A 4 13.78 -14.12 15.14
C ILE A 4 12.69 -13.77 14.14
N ILE A 5 12.00 -14.82 13.71
CA ILE A 5 10.86 -14.79 12.79
C ILE A 5 9.66 -14.24 13.55
N CYS A 6 9.01 -13.23 12.95
CA CYS A 6 7.61 -12.87 13.15
C CYS A 6 7.26 -11.95 11.96
N ILE A 7 6.23 -12.12 11.13
CA ILE A 7 5.03 -12.97 11.06
C ILE A 7 4.72 -13.16 9.55
N GLY A 8 4.23 -14.35 9.15
CA GLY A 8 3.53 -14.55 7.86
C GLY A 8 4.06 -15.65 6.92
N SER A 9 3.55 -16.89 7.04
CA SER A 9 3.21 -17.72 5.86
C SER A 9 2.32 -18.93 6.22
N SER A 10 1.10 -18.96 5.68
CA SER A 10 0.03 -19.98 5.74
C SER A 10 -1.10 -19.75 6.77
N PHE A 11 -2.34 -19.95 6.29
CA PHE A 11 -3.61 -19.70 6.99
C PHE A 11 -3.74 -20.38 8.36
N ILE A 12 -3.10 -21.53 8.58
CA ILE A 12 -3.12 -22.26 9.87
C ILE A 12 -2.12 -21.63 10.86
N GLN A 13 -1.04 -21.03 10.37
CA GLN A 13 -0.10 -20.26 11.18
C GLN A 13 -0.75 -18.97 11.70
N PHE A 14 -1.68 -18.37 10.93
CA PHE A 14 -2.38 -17.13 11.26
C PHE A 14 -3.21 -17.23 12.54
N SER A 15 -3.95 -18.34 12.75
CA SER A 15 -4.81 -18.50 13.92
C SER A 15 -4.01 -18.66 15.22
N LEU A 16 -2.97 -19.50 15.23
CA LEU A 16 -2.08 -19.67 16.39
C LEU A 16 -1.24 -18.41 16.65
N GLN A 17 -0.78 -17.72 15.60
CA GLN A 17 -0.07 -16.44 15.73
C GLN A 17 -0.95 -15.35 16.32
N GLN A 18 -2.21 -15.27 15.90
CA GLN A 18 -3.18 -14.34 16.45
C GLN A 18 -3.49 -14.68 17.91
N GLU A 19 -3.57 -15.96 18.27
CA GLU A 19 -3.73 -16.38 19.67
C GLU A 19 -2.51 -16.04 20.53
N PHE A 20 -1.28 -16.26 20.05
CA PHE A 20 -0.07 -15.85 20.76
C PHE A 20 0.05 -14.34 20.87
N TYR A 21 -0.25 -13.59 19.80
CA TYR A 21 -0.33 -12.13 19.83
C TYR A 21 -1.38 -11.67 20.84
N ASN A 22 -2.60 -12.20 20.77
CA ASN A 22 -3.67 -11.87 21.71
C ASN A 22 -3.30 -12.28 23.15
N LEU A 23 -2.58 -13.39 23.35
CA LEU A 23 -2.13 -13.86 24.66
C LEU A 23 -0.99 -12.98 25.23
N ILE A 24 -0.05 -12.55 24.39
CA ILE A 24 1.00 -11.58 24.75
C ILE A 24 0.36 -10.23 25.08
N MET A 25 -0.58 -9.76 24.24
CA MET A 25 -1.30 -8.50 24.45
C MET A 25 -2.25 -8.55 25.67
N ARG A 26 -2.78 -9.73 26.04
CA ARG A 26 -3.61 -9.92 27.25
C ARG A 26 -2.80 -10.12 28.53
N LYS A 27 -1.59 -10.68 28.46
CA LYS A 27 -0.76 -10.99 29.66
C LYS A 27 0.30 -9.96 29.98
N CYS A 28 0.85 -9.27 28.98
CA CYS A 28 1.76 -8.16 29.23
C CYS A 28 0.90 -6.93 29.55
N SER A 29 0.90 -6.51 30.81
CA SER A 29 0.39 -5.20 31.18
C SER A 29 1.08 -4.15 30.32
N GLU A 30 0.27 -3.58 29.41
CA GLU A 30 0.54 -2.39 28.60
C GLU A 30 1.62 -2.57 27.52
N LEU A 31 1.22 -2.52 26.25
CA LEU A 31 1.67 -1.57 25.20
C LEU A 31 3.21 -1.38 25.02
N ASN A 32 3.96 -1.17 26.10
CA ASN A 32 5.41 -1.13 26.22
C ASN A 32 6.12 -2.40 25.70
N GLY A 33 5.49 -3.57 25.81
CA GLY A 33 6.09 -4.83 25.37
C GLY A 33 6.41 -4.86 23.88
N LEU A 34 5.44 -4.47 23.03
CA LEU A 34 5.62 -4.46 21.58
C LEU A 34 6.65 -3.39 21.15
N VAL A 35 6.54 -2.19 21.72
CA VAL A 35 7.51 -1.11 21.49
C VAL A 35 8.92 -1.57 21.85
N LYS A 36 9.09 -2.24 23.00
CA LYS A 36 10.39 -2.77 23.42
C LYS A 36 10.91 -3.86 22.50
N LEU A 37 10.04 -4.75 22.02
CA LEU A 37 10.41 -5.80 21.07
C LEU A 37 10.93 -5.21 19.76
N ILE A 38 10.25 -4.19 19.21
CA ILE A 38 10.70 -3.47 18.02
C ILE A 38 12.03 -2.75 18.31
N GLU A 39 12.15 -2.10 19.46
CA GLU A 39 13.35 -1.36 19.86
C GLU A 39 14.61 -2.25 19.86
N VAL A 40 14.52 -3.46 20.42
CA VAL A 40 15.68 -4.37 20.50
C VAL A 40 16.05 -5.04 19.17
N GLN A 41 15.20 -4.96 18.13
CA GLN A 41 15.54 -5.48 16.81
C GLN A 41 16.58 -4.58 16.12
N LYS A 42 17.83 -5.05 16.01
CA LYS A 42 18.91 -4.29 15.37
C LYS A 42 18.80 -4.22 13.85
N ASN A 43 18.21 -5.24 13.22
CA ASN A 43 18.11 -5.39 11.76
C ASN A 43 16.68 -5.76 11.34
N LEU A 44 15.70 -4.93 11.73
CA LEU A 44 14.29 -5.17 11.41
C LEU A 44 14.05 -4.95 9.91
N LYS A 45 13.95 -6.03 9.14
CA LYS A 45 13.75 -5.97 7.67
C LYS A 45 12.29 -6.02 7.24
N TYR A 46 11.43 -6.62 8.06
CA TYR A 46 10.01 -6.85 7.77
C TYR A 46 9.21 -6.44 8.99
N PHE A 47 8.16 -5.65 8.78
CA PHE A 47 7.20 -5.31 9.81
C PHE A 47 5.79 -5.39 9.24
N GLU A 48 4.95 -6.16 9.91
CA GLU A 48 3.54 -6.29 9.60
C GLU A 48 2.73 -6.04 10.86
N TRP A 49 1.78 -5.13 10.76
CA TRP A 49 0.81 -4.88 11.82
C TRP A 49 -0.60 -4.95 11.27
N ARG A 50 -1.36 -5.93 11.75
CA ARG A 50 -2.79 -6.05 11.53
C ARG A 50 -3.51 -5.72 12.81
N ASP A 51 -4.21 -4.60 12.82
CA ASP A 51 -5.10 -4.28 13.90
C ASP A 51 -6.37 -5.14 13.83
N ASN A 52 -6.66 -5.85 14.91
CA ASN A 52 -7.88 -6.63 15.10
C ASN A 52 -8.77 -6.08 16.24
N PHE A 53 -8.49 -4.89 16.77
CA PHE A 53 -9.24 -4.29 17.88
C PHE A 53 -10.71 -4.14 17.47
N LEU A 54 -11.59 -4.72 18.30
CA LEU A 54 -13.04 -4.75 18.14
C LEU A 54 -13.73 -3.65 18.96
N ASP A 55 -12.98 -2.98 19.84
CA ASP A 55 -13.51 -2.01 20.78
C ASP A 55 -13.34 -0.57 20.24
N ASN A 56 -14.44 0.17 20.24
CA ASN A 56 -14.52 1.57 19.81
C ASN A 56 -13.81 2.53 20.78
N ASN A 57 -13.38 2.05 21.95
CA ASN A 57 -12.55 2.82 22.89
C ASN A 57 -11.08 2.83 22.43
N LEU A 58 -10.77 3.76 21.52
CA LEU A 58 -9.44 3.99 20.93
C LEU A 58 -8.43 4.67 21.86
N THR A 59 -8.85 5.13 23.04
CA THR A 59 -7.96 5.77 24.02
C THR A 59 -7.04 4.73 24.66
N GLY A 60 -5.75 4.80 24.34
CA GLY A 60 -4.72 3.94 24.93
C GLY A 60 -4.00 2.98 23.98
N TYR A 61 -4.22 3.02 22.66
CA TYR A 61 -3.43 2.21 21.73
C TYR A 61 -2.10 2.87 21.35
N PRO A 62 -0.99 2.13 21.23
CA PRO A 62 0.35 2.69 21.19
C PRO A 62 0.77 3.02 19.76
N TYR A 63 -0.16 3.54 18.97
CA TYR A 63 0.06 3.90 17.57
C TYR A 63 1.25 4.84 17.44
N GLU A 64 1.29 5.86 18.29
CA GLU A 64 2.34 6.86 18.28
C GLU A 64 3.70 6.24 18.65
N GLU A 65 3.77 5.47 19.74
CA GLU A 65 5.01 4.85 20.18
C GLU A 65 5.53 3.84 19.16
N ILE A 66 4.65 3.04 18.54
CA ILE A 66 5.00 2.09 17.48
C ILE A 66 5.56 2.83 16.26
N PHE A 67 4.89 3.88 15.80
CA PHE A 67 5.37 4.65 14.63
C PHE A 67 6.68 5.36 14.93
N LEU A 68 6.85 5.94 16.11
CA LEU A 68 8.11 6.58 16.51
C LEU A 68 9.27 5.58 16.64
N ILE A 69 9.02 4.36 17.12
CA ILE A 69 10.08 3.34 17.16
C ILE A 69 10.39 2.78 15.78
N LEU A 70 9.39 2.62 14.90
CA LEU A 70 9.58 2.21 13.51
C LEU A 70 10.35 3.26 12.71
N GLU A 71 10.11 4.54 12.96
CA GLU A 71 10.88 5.64 12.38
C GLU A 71 12.38 5.49 12.67
N LYS A 72 12.75 5.08 13.89
CA LYS A 72 14.15 4.78 14.26
C LYS A 72 14.72 3.54 13.56
N LYS A 73 13.89 2.73 12.90
CA LYS A 73 14.27 1.53 12.14
C LYS A 73 14.23 1.75 10.62
N ALA A 74 13.94 2.97 10.16
CA ALA A 74 13.73 3.28 8.75
C ALA A 74 14.87 2.82 7.82
N ASP A 75 16.12 2.92 8.30
CA ASP A 75 17.31 2.51 7.53
C ASP A 75 17.48 0.99 7.34
N SER A 76 16.69 0.18 8.04
CA SER A 76 16.78 -1.28 8.00
C SER A 76 15.56 -1.96 7.41
N LEU A 77 14.44 -1.24 7.32
CA LEU A 77 13.16 -1.79 6.95
C LEU A 77 13.01 -1.87 5.43
N ASN A 78 12.67 -3.06 4.93
CA ASN A 78 12.43 -3.31 3.51
C ASN A 78 10.96 -3.56 3.21
N ASN A 79 10.20 -4.09 4.16
CA ASN A 79 8.79 -4.42 3.96
C ASN A 79 7.98 -3.84 5.11
N LEU A 80 7.04 -2.97 4.78
CA LEU A 80 6.11 -2.36 5.72
C LEU A 80 4.68 -2.69 5.29
N ILE A 81 3.97 -3.37 6.17
CA ILE A 81 2.60 -3.77 5.97
C ILE A 81 1.78 -3.31 7.16
N ILE A 82 0.74 -2.51 6.91
CA ILE A 82 -0.10 -1.92 7.94
C ILE A 82 -1.58 -2.11 7.55
N TYR A 83 -2.37 -2.67 8.45
CA TYR A 83 -3.83 -2.76 8.33
C TYR A 83 -4.44 -2.15 9.59
N LEU A 84 -5.04 -0.97 9.47
CA LEU A 84 -5.64 -0.24 10.60
C LEU A 84 -7.14 -0.11 10.37
N LYS A 85 -7.96 -0.73 11.21
CA LYS A 85 -9.41 -0.66 11.07
C LYS A 85 -9.98 0.75 11.27
N TYR A 86 -9.34 1.56 12.11
CA TYR A 86 -9.88 2.86 12.52
C TYR A 86 -9.13 4.05 11.92
N HIS A 87 -9.87 4.86 11.14
CA HIS A 87 -9.39 5.90 10.22
C HIS A 87 -9.20 7.29 10.86
N PHE A 88 -8.95 7.43 12.17
CA PHE A 88 -9.10 8.75 12.81
C PHE A 88 -7.86 9.38 13.46
N PHE A 89 -6.84 8.62 13.88
CA PHE A 89 -5.76 9.19 14.71
C PHE A 89 -4.34 9.08 14.16
N ALA A 90 -4.05 8.17 13.24
CA ALA A 90 -2.67 7.89 12.82
C ALA A 90 -2.16 8.72 11.62
N HIS A 91 -2.99 9.54 10.98
CA HIS A 91 -2.68 10.06 9.65
C HIS A 91 -1.45 10.95 9.60
N SER A 92 -1.35 11.97 10.46
CA SER A 92 -0.23 12.92 10.40
C SER A 92 1.11 12.26 10.73
N LEU A 93 1.14 11.40 11.75
CA LEU A 93 2.36 10.72 12.15
C LEU A 93 2.78 9.66 11.15
N LEU A 94 1.85 8.79 10.71
CA LEU A 94 2.14 7.76 9.71
C LEU A 94 2.62 8.39 8.40
N GLN A 95 1.94 9.44 7.91
CA GLN A 95 2.36 10.19 6.73
C GLN A 95 3.78 10.77 6.90
N ARG A 96 4.07 11.36 8.06
CA ARG A 96 5.40 11.91 8.36
C ARG A 96 6.50 10.85 8.35
N ILE A 97 6.26 9.71 8.99
CA ILE A 97 7.29 8.66 9.10
C ILE A 97 7.48 7.91 7.78
N ILE A 98 6.41 7.74 6.99
CA ILE A 98 6.45 7.03 5.71
C ILE A 98 7.52 7.62 4.78
N LEU A 99 7.65 8.95 4.77
CA LEU A 99 8.67 9.67 4.01
C LEU A 99 10.12 9.27 4.33
N LYS A 100 10.38 8.63 5.48
CA LYS A 100 11.73 8.26 5.93
C LYS A 100 12.17 6.87 5.49
N PHE A 101 11.25 6.01 5.04
CA PHE A 101 11.55 4.61 4.73
C PHE A 101 12.05 4.42 3.28
N HIS A 102 13.20 5.03 2.96
CA HIS A 102 13.72 5.05 1.58
C HIS A 102 14.17 3.68 1.02
N LYS A 103 14.33 2.65 1.87
CA LYS A 103 14.78 1.30 1.48
C LYS A 103 13.65 0.29 1.27
N LEU A 104 12.40 0.77 1.29
CA LEU A 104 11.24 -0.11 1.10
C LEU A 104 11.27 -0.75 -0.29
N LYS A 105 11.00 -2.06 -0.27
CA LYS A 105 10.70 -2.92 -1.41
C LYS A 105 9.22 -3.26 -1.47
N MET A 106 8.54 -3.23 -0.33
CA MET A 106 7.11 -3.47 -0.21
C MET A 106 6.49 -2.47 0.76
N LEU A 107 5.44 -1.80 0.30
CA LEU A 107 4.60 -0.92 1.09
C LEU A 107 3.14 -1.30 0.89
N ILE A 108 2.49 -1.78 1.95
CA ILE A 108 1.07 -2.13 1.95
C ILE A 108 0.40 -1.38 3.10
N ILE A 109 -0.59 -0.56 2.78
CA ILE A 109 -1.37 0.21 3.75
C ILE A 109 -2.85 0.08 3.41
N ASN A 110 -3.54 -0.75 4.17
CA ASN A 110 -4.96 -1.01 3.97
C ASN A 110 -5.77 -0.42 5.12
N GLU A 111 -6.96 0.08 4.80
CA GLU A 111 -7.88 0.74 5.74
C GLU A 111 -7.27 1.98 6.46
N GLY A 112 -6.02 2.32 6.16
CA GLY A 112 -5.31 3.51 6.64
C GLY A 112 -5.35 4.62 5.59
N VAL A 113 -5.85 5.80 5.99
CA VAL A 113 -5.93 6.96 5.11
C VAL A 113 -4.56 7.64 4.92
N LEU A 114 -4.06 7.73 3.70
CA LEU A 114 -2.83 8.47 3.34
C LEU A 114 -3.17 9.67 2.44
N ILE A 115 -3.82 10.68 3.03
CA ILE A 115 -4.10 11.93 2.33
C ILE A 115 -2.88 12.86 2.45
N TYR A 116 -2.09 12.96 1.39
CA TYR A 116 -1.06 14.00 1.26
C TYR A 116 -1.69 15.22 0.57
N LYS A 117 -2.04 16.25 1.35
CA LYS A 117 -2.56 17.52 0.78
C LYS A 117 -1.47 18.48 0.34
N GLU A 118 -0.24 18.34 0.86
CA GLU A 118 0.85 19.26 0.56
C GLU A 118 2.14 18.53 0.15
N GLN A 119 2.67 18.91 -1.02
CA GLN A 119 3.98 18.56 -1.60
C GLN A 119 4.30 17.04 -1.68
N PRO A 120 3.62 16.26 -2.53
CA PRO A 120 3.93 14.85 -2.76
C PRO A 120 5.36 14.56 -3.26
N LYS A 121 6.14 15.59 -3.67
CA LYS A 121 7.51 15.52 -4.19
C LYS A 121 8.57 14.87 -3.27
N MET A 122 8.19 14.39 -2.09
CA MET A 122 9.08 13.79 -1.10
C MET A 122 8.91 12.27 -0.96
N LEU A 123 7.96 11.64 -1.67
CA LEU A 123 7.70 10.20 -1.62
C LEU A 123 8.66 9.42 -2.52
N ILE A 124 9.86 9.15 -2.02
CA ILE A 124 10.97 8.55 -2.79
C ILE A 124 11.29 7.15 -2.28
N TYR A 125 11.04 6.14 -3.12
CA TYR A 125 11.25 4.71 -2.82
C TYR A 125 11.94 3.99 -3.98
N PRO A 126 13.26 4.16 -4.18
CA PRO A 126 13.94 3.73 -5.41
C PRO A 126 13.95 2.22 -5.65
N ASP A 127 13.79 1.43 -4.59
CA ASP A 127 13.82 -0.05 -4.63
C ASP A 127 12.41 -0.68 -4.54
N LEU A 128 11.35 0.14 -4.61
CA LEU A 128 9.98 -0.31 -4.37
C LEU A 128 9.48 -1.24 -5.47
N LYS A 129 8.94 -2.39 -5.07
CA LYS A 129 8.43 -3.44 -5.97
C LYS A 129 6.92 -3.63 -5.84
N ILE A 130 6.39 -3.48 -4.64
CA ILE A 130 4.98 -3.73 -4.33
C ILE A 130 4.43 -2.50 -3.60
N LEU A 131 3.38 -1.91 -4.15
CA LEU A 131 2.72 -0.72 -3.62
C LEU A 131 1.21 -0.96 -3.55
N HIS A 132 0.69 -1.23 -2.36
CA HIS A 132 -0.75 -1.37 -2.13
C HIS A 132 -1.24 -0.31 -1.14
N ILE A 133 -2.11 0.62 -1.54
CA ILE A 133 -2.62 1.67 -0.64
C ILE A 133 -4.08 2.01 -0.99
N ASP A 134 -5.00 1.75 -0.05
CA ASP A 134 -6.44 1.91 -0.28
C ASP A 134 -6.88 3.38 -0.46
N TYR A 135 -6.29 4.29 0.34
CA TYR A 135 -6.70 5.69 0.46
C TYR A 135 -5.54 6.64 0.15
N ILE A 136 -5.04 6.59 -1.08
CA ILE A 136 -3.98 7.48 -1.57
C ILE A 136 -4.53 8.46 -2.61
N THR A 137 -4.04 9.70 -2.61
CA THR A 137 -4.35 10.67 -3.68
C THR A 137 -3.64 10.27 -4.98
N ILE A 138 -4.22 10.63 -6.12
CA ILE A 138 -3.59 10.33 -7.43
C ILE A 138 -2.23 11.02 -7.52
N SER A 139 -2.13 12.24 -7.00
CA SER A 139 -0.88 13.01 -6.93
C SER A 139 0.22 12.32 -6.10
N ALA A 140 -0.10 11.76 -4.94
CA ALA A 140 0.86 11.02 -4.12
C ALA A 140 1.30 9.72 -4.78
N ALA A 141 0.35 8.97 -5.34
CA ALA A 141 0.62 7.75 -6.09
C ALA A 141 1.52 8.03 -7.30
N SER A 142 1.25 9.11 -8.03
CA SER A 142 2.08 9.57 -9.17
C SER A 142 3.52 9.85 -8.72
N SER A 143 3.70 10.52 -7.59
CA SER A 143 5.04 10.82 -7.09
C SER A 143 5.81 9.56 -6.69
N ILE A 144 5.16 8.57 -6.07
CA ILE A 144 5.80 7.28 -5.77
C ILE A 144 6.25 6.59 -7.07
N ILE A 145 5.37 6.55 -8.08
CA ILE A 145 5.64 5.95 -9.38
C ILE A 145 6.86 6.57 -10.04
N GLU A 146 6.91 7.90 -10.13
CA GLU A 146 8.03 8.65 -10.72
C GLU A 146 9.35 8.39 -10.00
N ASN A 147 9.32 8.16 -8.67
CA ASN A 147 10.49 8.00 -7.83
C ASN A 147 10.79 6.54 -7.42
N SER A 148 10.16 5.57 -8.10
CA SER A 148 10.27 4.13 -7.77
C SER A 148 11.48 3.40 -8.37
N GLY A 149 12.31 4.11 -9.14
CA GLY A 149 13.45 3.52 -9.86
C GLY A 149 13.06 2.49 -10.94
N GLY A 150 11.78 2.41 -11.31
CA GLY A 150 11.25 1.46 -12.28
C GLY A 150 11.16 0.01 -11.81
N ASN A 151 11.25 -0.21 -10.50
CA ASN A 151 11.24 -1.54 -9.88
C ASN A 151 9.83 -2.08 -9.57
N LEU A 152 8.79 -1.24 -9.70
CA LEU A 152 7.41 -1.59 -9.38
C LEU A 152 6.89 -2.73 -10.27
N LYS A 153 6.30 -3.73 -9.61
CA LYS A 153 5.67 -4.92 -10.20
C LYS A 153 4.17 -5.00 -9.89
N GLU A 154 3.78 -4.52 -8.71
CA GLU A 154 2.41 -4.54 -8.22
C GLU A 154 2.01 -3.15 -7.74
N ILE A 155 0.91 -2.62 -8.29
CA ILE A 155 0.35 -1.32 -7.95
C ILE A 155 -1.16 -1.51 -7.73
N LEU A 156 -1.59 -1.61 -6.47
CA LEU A 156 -3.00 -1.81 -6.10
C LEU A 156 -3.48 -0.65 -5.20
N LEU A 157 -4.25 0.27 -5.76
CA LEU A 157 -4.56 1.56 -5.20
C LEU A 157 -6.06 1.87 -5.30
N PHE A 158 -6.50 2.89 -4.55
CA PHE A 158 -7.78 3.60 -4.73
C PHE A 158 -9.07 2.86 -4.38
N LYS A 159 -9.01 1.81 -3.54
CA LYS A 159 -10.19 1.00 -3.18
C LYS A 159 -11.38 1.82 -2.65
N TYR A 160 -11.12 2.95 -1.99
CA TYR A 160 -12.15 3.76 -1.33
C TYR A 160 -11.96 5.27 -1.55
N PHE A 161 -11.41 5.65 -2.70
CA PHE A 161 -11.04 7.03 -2.97
C PHE A 161 -12.24 7.89 -3.43
N LYS A 162 -12.32 9.14 -2.94
CA LYS A 162 -13.33 10.13 -3.37
C LYS A 162 -12.72 11.03 -4.45
N THR A 163 -13.50 11.29 -5.51
CA THR A 163 -13.05 12.08 -6.67
C THR A 163 -12.53 13.47 -6.29
N GLU A 164 -11.38 13.83 -6.86
CA GLU A 164 -10.75 15.16 -6.73
C GLU A 164 -11.31 16.14 -7.79
N ASN A 165 -11.19 17.45 -7.54
CA ASN A 165 -11.68 18.49 -8.46
C ASN A 165 -11.02 18.43 -9.85
N ASN A 166 -9.80 17.86 -9.96
CA ASN A 166 -9.03 17.70 -11.20
C ASN A 166 -8.88 16.23 -11.62
N PHE A 167 -9.77 15.35 -11.15
CA PHE A 167 -9.66 13.91 -11.33
C PHE A 167 -9.40 13.46 -12.78
N ASN A 168 -10.03 14.10 -13.77
CA ASN A 168 -9.83 13.76 -15.19
C ASN A 168 -8.39 13.98 -15.65
N GLU A 169 -7.78 15.11 -15.31
CA GLU A 169 -6.42 15.43 -15.76
C GLU A 169 -5.39 14.58 -14.99
N GLU A 170 -5.59 14.44 -13.67
CA GLU A 170 -4.69 13.66 -12.83
C GLU A 170 -4.71 12.18 -13.17
N SER A 171 -5.90 11.58 -13.36
CA SER A 171 -5.99 10.16 -13.73
C SER A 171 -5.42 9.88 -15.13
N LEU A 172 -5.58 10.82 -16.08
CA LEU A 172 -4.94 10.71 -17.40
C LEU A 172 -3.41 10.73 -17.29
N ASN A 173 -2.85 11.67 -16.51
CA ASN A 173 -1.42 11.77 -16.29
C ASN A 173 -0.87 10.58 -15.49
N PHE A 174 -1.66 10.04 -14.57
CA PHE A 174 -1.33 8.85 -13.80
C PHE A 174 -1.11 7.63 -14.71
N ILE A 175 -2.03 7.36 -15.65
CA ILE A 175 -1.87 6.29 -16.65
C ILE A 175 -0.57 6.48 -17.43
N ARG A 176 -0.29 7.72 -17.87
CA ARG A 176 0.93 8.07 -18.61
C ARG A 176 2.20 7.81 -17.81
N ASN A 177 2.18 8.15 -16.54
CA ASN A 177 3.31 7.93 -15.65
C ASN A 177 3.60 6.45 -15.44
N ILE A 178 2.59 5.59 -15.36
CA ILE A 178 2.78 4.15 -15.18
C ILE A 178 3.60 3.54 -16.32
N TYR A 179 3.18 3.71 -17.59
CA TYR A 179 3.94 3.09 -18.69
C TYR A 179 5.29 3.77 -18.96
N ARG A 180 5.50 5.01 -18.51
CA ARG A 180 6.80 5.70 -18.61
C ARG A 180 7.79 5.23 -17.56
N HIS A 181 7.34 5.03 -16.32
CA HIS A 181 8.22 4.84 -15.18
C HIS A 181 8.22 3.42 -14.64
N CYS A 182 7.23 2.59 -14.95
CA CYS A 182 7.07 1.26 -14.37
C CYS A 182 7.08 0.15 -15.43
N PRO A 183 8.24 -0.14 -16.05
CA PRO A 183 8.33 -1.11 -17.13
C PRO A 183 8.09 -2.56 -16.69
N LEU A 184 8.13 -2.85 -15.38
CA LEU A 184 8.02 -4.21 -14.80
C LEU A 184 6.65 -4.55 -14.21
N VAL A 185 5.66 -3.67 -14.37
CA VAL A 185 4.31 -3.85 -13.78
C VAL A 185 3.63 -5.08 -14.37
N LYS A 186 3.12 -5.93 -13.47
CA LYS A 186 2.34 -7.14 -13.79
C LYS A 186 0.92 -7.07 -13.25
N TYR A 187 0.75 -6.47 -12.08
CA TYR A 187 -0.55 -6.30 -11.43
C TYR A 187 -0.81 -4.82 -11.21
N LEU A 188 -1.96 -4.36 -11.66
CA LEU A 188 -2.31 -2.95 -11.67
C LEU A 188 -3.80 -2.76 -11.45
N SER A 189 -4.16 -1.91 -10.50
CA SER A 189 -5.47 -1.28 -10.41
C SER A 189 -5.39 0.13 -10.97
N LEU A 190 -6.42 0.55 -11.71
CA LEU A 190 -6.51 1.91 -12.24
C LEU A 190 -7.84 2.54 -11.82
N LEU A 191 -7.78 3.82 -11.48
CA LEU A 191 -8.95 4.66 -11.29
C LEU A 191 -8.87 5.82 -12.28
N PHE A 192 -9.80 5.88 -13.24
CA PHE A 192 -9.80 6.91 -14.29
C PHE A 192 -11.20 7.17 -14.84
N SER A 193 -11.38 8.34 -15.45
CA SER A 193 -12.65 8.72 -16.05
C SER A 193 -12.92 8.00 -17.38
N PRO A 194 -14.17 7.62 -17.70
CA PRO A 194 -14.51 6.91 -18.92
C PRO A 194 -14.54 7.83 -20.16
N SER A 195 -13.46 8.58 -20.41
CA SER A 195 -13.33 9.45 -21.59
C SER A 195 -12.51 8.78 -22.69
N LYS A 196 -12.75 9.18 -23.94
CA LYS A 196 -12.03 8.68 -25.12
C LYS A 196 -10.50 8.81 -24.97
N GLU A 197 -10.04 9.88 -24.36
CA GLU A 197 -8.61 10.11 -24.14
C GLU A 197 -8.02 9.10 -23.14
N HIS A 198 -8.74 8.80 -22.06
CA HIS A 198 -8.31 7.80 -21.09
C HIS A 198 -8.25 6.41 -21.70
N PHE A 199 -9.27 6.02 -22.48
CA PHE A 199 -9.24 4.75 -23.20
C PHE A 199 -8.06 4.68 -24.16
N THR A 200 -7.73 5.77 -24.83
CA THR A 200 -6.56 5.83 -25.73
C THR A 200 -5.24 5.64 -24.97
N GLU A 201 -5.07 6.26 -23.80
CA GLU A 201 -3.87 6.07 -22.98
C GLU A 201 -3.83 4.69 -22.32
N PHE A 202 -4.97 4.15 -21.91
CA PHE A 202 -5.08 2.80 -21.38
C PHE A 202 -4.72 1.74 -22.43
N GLU A 203 -5.16 1.90 -23.68
CA GLU A 203 -4.74 1.01 -24.79
C GLU A 203 -3.22 1.04 -25.00
N LYS A 204 -2.58 2.21 -24.90
CA LYS A 204 -1.12 2.32 -25.00
C LYS A 204 -0.44 1.58 -23.85
N LEU A 205 -0.91 1.77 -22.62
CA LEU A 205 -0.43 1.04 -21.45
C LEU A 205 -0.53 -0.47 -21.67
N LEU A 206 -1.69 -0.98 -22.11
CA LEU A 206 -1.87 -2.40 -22.38
C LEU A 206 -0.90 -2.90 -23.45
N LYS A 207 -0.74 -2.18 -24.56
CA LYS A 207 0.20 -2.58 -25.63
C LYS A 207 1.64 -2.62 -25.13
N ASP A 208 2.08 -1.64 -24.36
CA ASP A 208 3.44 -1.62 -23.79
C ASP A 208 3.69 -2.82 -22.86
N GLN A 209 2.69 -3.23 -22.07
CA GLN A 209 2.80 -4.40 -21.19
C GLN A 209 2.67 -5.73 -21.94
N LEU A 210 1.77 -5.83 -22.92
CA LEU A 210 1.53 -7.05 -23.72
C LEU A 210 2.68 -7.36 -24.66
N CYS A 211 3.33 -6.35 -25.26
CA CYS A 211 4.50 -6.58 -26.12
C CYS A 211 5.67 -7.22 -25.37
N LYS A 212 5.76 -7.05 -24.04
CA LYS A 212 6.81 -7.68 -23.20
C LYS A 212 6.54 -9.16 -22.91
N ILE A 213 5.30 -9.62 -23.07
CA ILE A 213 4.91 -11.03 -22.83
C ILE A 213 5.31 -11.92 -24.01
N ASN A 214 5.35 -11.36 -25.22
CA ASN A 214 5.61 -12.14 -26.44
C ASN A 214 7.09 -12.49 -26.70
N ASP A 215 8.04 -11.96 -25.91
CA ASP A 215 9.49 -12.20 -26.07
C ASP A 215 10.08 -13.28 -25.15
N GLY A 216 9.26 -14.02 -24.39
CA GLY A 216 9.80 -15.09 -23.54
C GLY A 216 8.75 -15.97 -22.86
N ASN A 217 8.57 -17.16 -23.42
CA ASN A 217 7.84 -18.32 -22.91
C ASN A 217 6.33 -18.37 -23.13
N SER A 218 5.92 -19.58 -23.52
CA SER A 218 4.56 -20.07 -23.72
C SER A 218 3.62 -19.65 -22.59
N ILE A 219 2.46 -19.16 -23.02
CA ILE A 219 1.27 -18.94 -22.20
C ILE A 219 0.82 -20.30 -21.64
N GLU A 220 1.31 -20.66 -20.45
CA GLU A 220 0.48 -21.44 -19.53
C GLU A 220 -0.59 -20.48 -18.99
N GLU A 221 -1.82 -20.97 -18.92
CA GLU A 221 -3.05 -20.26 -18.58
C GLU A 221 -3.07 -19.73 -17.13
N ASP A 222 -2.14 -18.84 -16.80
CA ASP A 222 -1.93 -18.35 -15.44
C ASP A 222 -2.61 -17.00 -15.27
N LYS A 223 -3.95 -17.01 -15.17
CA LYS A 223 -4.83 -15.92 -14.63
C LYS A 223 -4.37 -14.48 -14.92
N THR A 224 -3.82 -14.23 -16.10
CA THR A 224 -3.26 -12.94 -16.44
C THR A 224 -4.40 -12.16 -17.09
N ILE A 225 -4.65 -10.97 -16.55
CA ILE A 225 -5.67 -10.01 -16.98
C ILE A 225 -7.06 -10.30 -16.37
N PHE A 226 -7.66 -9.22 -15.81
CA PHE A 226 -9.04 -9.05 -15.30
C PHE A 226 -9.25 -9.12 -13.77
N ASP A 227 -8.96 -8.00 -13.10
CA ASP A 227 -9.94 -7.35 -12.19
C ASP A 227 -10.48 -6.06 -12.84
N ILE A 228 -10.78 -6.10 -14.15
CA ILE A 228 -11.51 -5.01 -14.82
C ILE A 228 -12.96 -4.93 -14.29
N PHE A 229 -13.47 -5.99 -13.66
CA PHE A 229 -14.85 -6.01 -13.14
C PHE A 229 -15.07 -5.10 -11.93
N ASP A 230 -14.07 -4.88 -11.06
CA ASP A 230 -14.22 -3.93 -9.96
C ASP A 230 -14.16 -2.49 -10.45
N VAL A 231 -13.33 -2.19 -11.46
CA VAL A 231 -13.29 -0.87 -12.12
C VAL A 231 -14.62 -0.56 -12.81
N LEU A 232 -15.27 -1.56 -13.44
CA LEU A 232 -16.59 -1.40 -14.05
C LEU A 232 -17.72 -1.25 -13.02
N SER A 233 -17.60 -1.80 -11.81
CA SER A 233 -18.60 -1.62 -10.76
C SER A 233 -18.71 -0.17 -10.26
N TYR A 234 -17.63 0.61 -10.37
CA TYR A 234 -17.60 2.06 -10.08
C TYR A 234 -17.91 2.95 -11.30
N ILE A 235 -18.00 2.37 -12.50
CA ILE A 235 -18.42 3.06 -13.74
C ILE A 235 -19.95 2.98 -13.93
N ALA A 236 -20.69 2.43 -12.94
CA ALA A 236 -22.13 2.61 -12.89
C ALA A 236 -22.46 4.11 -12.73
N PRO A 237 -23.32 4.68 -13.60
CA PRO A 237 -23.63 6.10 -13.58
C PRO A 237 -24.37 6.49 -12.31
N GLU A 238 -24.22 7.75 -11.92
CA GLU A 238 -24.88 8.44 -10.80
C GLU A 238 -26.13 7.74 -10.25
N GLY A 239 -26.08 7.33 -8.98
CA GLY A 239 -27.28 6.89 -8.29
C GLY A 239 -27.01 6.27 -6.93
N TYR A 240 -27.12 7.11 -5.90
CA TYR A 240 -27.47 6.76 -4.50
C TYR A 240 -26.56 5.77 -3.77
N TYR A 241 -26.00 6.19 -2.64
CA TYR A 241 -26.47 5.75 -1.31
C TYR A 241 -26.10 6.82 -0.28
N LEU A 242 -27.08 7.70 -0.03
CA LEU A 242 -27.31 8.26 1.30
C LEU A 242 -27.92 7.13 2.13
N LEU A 243 -27.24 6.72 3.19
CA LEU A 243 -27.74 6.44 4.54
C LEU A 243 -26.57 6.04 5.44
#